data_AF-A0A1Q6QZT6-F1
#
_entry.id   AF-A0A1Q6QZT6-F1
#
_cell.length_a   1.000
_cell.length_b   1.000
_cell.length_c   1.000
_cell.angle_alpha   90.00
_cell.angle_beta   90.00
_cell.angle_gamma   90.00
#
_symmetry.space_group_name_H-M   'P 1'
#
loop_
_entity.id
_entity.type
_entity.pdbx_description
1 polymer ?
#
loop_
_entity_poly.entity_id
_entity_poly.type
_entity_poly.pdbx_seq_one_letter_code
_entity_poly.pdbx_strand_id
1 'polypeptide(L)'
;MTLFDYYLQYMTEVWEGKRPAPEGITLPEDGDEAARIQALGRQLQAMGMAGFVRACAAQDGTVLPEELFVTESSDLGGLQFFLQGAEMPEAAPERPATPDPDANKHAFEVFLDCIAMDDGLVQYLIDVLKRMDRKEFFKLSQITTKLDLDPEEFLYWLGRRELYAGEEEQACAAMMDHALLRLAEEGRLDVVAALLSGDQKTFEALRCEAPELVHAPVATYDWYVQHYLDRDYPIRLIMRLNGVKFPD
;
A
#
# COMPACT_ATOMS: atom_id res chain seq x y z
N MET A 1 23.92 -3.00 13.69
CA MET A 1 23.23 -3.09 12.38
C MET A 1 22.41 -4.36 12.40
N THR A 2 21.14 -4.26 12.04
CA THR A 2 20.23 -5.41 11.90
C THR A 2 20.46 -6.11 10.57
N LEU A 3 19.91 -7.33 10.41
CA LEU A 3 19.95 -8.05 9.13
C LEU A 3 19.40 -7.18 7.97
N PHE A 4 18.34 -6.41 8.26
CA PHE A 4 17.72 -5.50 7.30
C PHE A 4 18.62 -4.32 6.92
N ASP A 5 19.42 -3.79 7.87
CA ASP A 5 20.35 -2.70 7.56
C ASP A 5 21.47 -3.17 6.62
N TYR A 6 21.97 -4.40 6.81
CA TYR A 6 22.92 -5.01 5.88
C TYR A 6 22.29 -5.29 4.51
N TYR A 7 21.05 -5.76 4.49
CA TYR A 7 20.31 -6.00 3.25
C TYR A 7 20.18 -4.73 2.41
N LEU A 8 19.72 -3.64 3.02
CA LEU A 8 19.56 -2.36 2.32
C LEU A 8 20.89 -1.82 1.80
N GLN A 9 21.94 -1.84 2.61
CA GLN A 9 23.25 -1.37 2.19
C GLN A 9 23.76 -2.17 0.98
N TYR A 10 23.75 -3.50 1.05
CA TYR A 10 24.24 -4.34 -0.04
C TYR A 10 23.40 -4.20 -1.31
N MET A 11 22.08 -4.07 -1.18
CA MET A 11 21.19 -3.86 -2.32
C MET A 11 21.49 -2.52 -3.02
N THR A 12 21.70 -1.44 -2.25
CA THR A 12 22.09 -0.14 -2.81
C THR A 12 23.45 -0.20 -3.50
N GLU A 13 24.45 -0.88 -2.92
CA GLU A 13 25.78 -1.01 -3.54
C GLU A 13 25.75 -1.81 -4.86
N VAL A 14 24.93 -2.87 -4.93
CA VAL A 14 24.70 -3.65 -6.16
C VAL A 14 23.97 -2.80 -7.20
N TRP A 15 22.99 -1.99 -6.77
CA TRP A 15 22.21 -1.13 -7.65
C TRP A 15 23.04 -0.01 -8.25
N GLU A 16 23.85 0.68 -7.44
CA GLU A 16 24.75 1.74 -7.90
C GLU A 16 25.96 1.21 -8.71
N GLY A 17 26.04 -0.10 -8.94
CA GLY A 17 27.14 -0.75 -9.65
C GLY A 17 28.48 -0.66 -8.92
N LYS A 18 28.47 -0.27 -7.64
CA LYS A 18 29.66 -0.17 -6.78
C LYS A 18 30.17 -1.55 -6.36
N ARG A 19 29.32 -2.57 -6.47
CA ARG A 19 29.58 -3.98 -6.12
C ARG A 19 29.07 -4.92 -7.25
N PRO A 20 29.80 -5.99 -7.59
CA PRO A 20 29.31 -7.02 -8.50
C PRO A 20 28.17 -7.84 -7.86
N ALA A 21 27.31 -8.44 -8.69
CA ALA A 21 26.21 -9.27 -8.16
C ALA A 21 26.72 -10.43 -7.27
N PRO A 22 26.05 -10.72 -6.14
CA PRO A 22 26.43 -11.82 -5.26
C PRO A 22 26.30 -13.20 -5.90
N GLU A 23 26.98 -14.21 -5.35
CA GLU A 23 26.79 -15.61 -5.80
C GLU A 23 25.31 -16.00 -5.71
N GLY A 24 24.77 -16.51 -6.83
CA GLY A 24 23.34 -16.84 -6.98
C GLY A 24 22.49 -15.71 -7.56
N ILE A 25 23.08 -14.54 -7.84
CA ILE A 25 22.44 -13.47 -8.61
C ILE A 25 23.16 -13.24 -9.94
N THR A 26 22.43 -13.37 -11.04
CA THR A 26 22.91 -13.08 -12.40
C THR A 26 22.18 -11.88 -12.97
N LEU A 27 22.92 -10.80 -13.21
CA LEU A 27 22.41 -9.58 -13.83
C LEU A 27 22.76 -9.58 -15.33
N PRO A 28 21.83 -9.22 -16.23
CA PRO A 28 22.13 -9.10 -17.65
C PRO A 28 23.13 -7.95 -17.91
N GLU A 29 24.19 -8.21 -18.67
CA GLU A 29 25.26 -7.24 -18.98
C GLU A 29 24.82 -6.18 -20.01
N ASP A 30 23.92 -6.55 -20.94
CA ASP A 30 23.47 -5.71 -22.08
C ASP A 30 22.04 -5.15 -21.91
N GLY A 31 21.47 -5.19 -20.70
CA GLY A 31 20.10 -4.74 -20.43
C GLY A 31 20.05 -3.30 -19.93
N ASP A 32 19.02 -2.54 -20.36
CA ASP A 32 18.65 -1.25 -19.75
C ASP A 32 18.57 -1.38 -18.22
N GLU A 33 18.88 -0.29 -17.50
CA GLU A 33 18.94 -0.23 -16.04
C GLU A 33 17.67 -0.80 -15.37
N ALA A 34 16.51 -0.57 -15.99
CA ALA A 34 15.22 -1.12 -15.58
C ALA A 34 15.14 -2.67 -15.66
N ALA A 35 15.75 -3.29 -16.67
CA ALA A 35 15.79 -4.74 -16.82
C ALA A 35 16.69 -5.40 -15.76
N ARG A 36 17.76 -4.72 -15.36
CA ARG A 36 18.63 -5.17 -14.25
C ARG A 36 17.91 -5.09 -12.91
N ILE A 37 17.15 -4.02 -12.66
CA ILE A 37 16.35 -3.86 -11.44
C ILE A 37 15.29 -4.96 -11.32
N GLN A 38 14.56 -5.25 -12.39
CA GLN A 38 13.55 -6.32 -12.40
C GLN A 38 14.17 -7.71 -12.22
N ALA A 39 15.31 -7.99 -12.87
CA ALA A 39 16.02 -9.26 -12.73
C ALA A 39 16.52 -9.47 -11.29
N LEU A 40 17.07 -8.41 -10.68
CA LEU A 40 17.53 -8.43 -9.29
C LEU A 40 16.38 -8.69 -8.31
N GLY A 41 15.28 -7.95 -8.43
CA GLY A 41 14.11 -8.10 -7.56
C GLY A 41 13.54 -9.52 -7.61
N ARG A 42 13.43 -10.12 -8.81
CA ARG A 42 12.95 -11.50 -8.96
C ARG A 42 13.87 -12.54 -8.32
N GLN A 43 15.18 -12.36 -8.42
CA GLN A 43 16.15 -13.30 -7.84
C GLN A 43 16.27 -13.14 -6.32
N LEU A 44 16.11 -11.93 -5.79
CA LEU A 44 16.02 -11.65 -4.36
C LEU A 44 14.79 -12.29 -3.73
N GLN A 45 13.65 -12.30 -4.43
CA GLN A 45 12.44 -13.00 -4.00
C GLN A 45 12.66 -14.52 -3.89
N ALA A 46 13.49 -15.11 -4.76
CA ALA A 46 13.82 -16.53 -4.72
C ALA A 46 14.88 -16.90 -3.66
N MET A 47 15.87 -16.02 -3.43
CA MET A 47 16.99 -16.26 -2.50
C MET A 47 16.65 -15.87 -1.05
N GLY A 48 15.79 -14.88 -0.86
CA GLY A 48 15.45 -14.31 0.44
C GLY A 48 16.51 -13.38 1.02
N MET A 49 16.08 -12.49 1.92
CA MET A 49 16.92 -11.46 2.56
C MET A 49 18.16 -12.04 3.26
N ALA A 50 17.97 -13.11 4.05
CA ALA A 50 19.06 -13.76 4.77
C ALA A 50 20.09 -14.40 3.81
N GLY A 51 19.63 -14.98 2.70
CA GLY A 51 20.49 -15.57 1.67
C GLY A 51 21.33 -14.52 0.96
N PHE A 52 20.69 -13.41 0.56
CA PHE A 52 21.37 -12.29 -0.09
C PHE A 52 22.44 -11.64 0.78
N VAL A 53 22.12 -11.36 2.05
CA VAL A 53 23.08 -10.75 2.99
C VAL A 53 24.27 -11.68 3.24
N ARG A 54 24.04 -12.99 3.32
CA ARG A 54 25.13 -13.97 3.45
C ARG A 54 26.02 -14.02 2.22
N ALA A 55 25.42 -14.00 1.02
CA ALA A 55 26.18 -14.03 -0.22
C ALA A 55 27.02 -12.75 -0.43
N CYS A 56 26.46 -11.58 -0.10
CA CYS A 56 27.20 -10.31 -0.13
C CYS A 56 28.31 -10.27 0.93
N ALA A 57 28.03 -10.70 2.16
CA ALA A 57 29.02 -10.73 3.22
C ALA A 57 30.18 -11.71 2.90
N ALA A 58 29.86 -12.87 2.33
CA ALA A 58 30.85 -13.85 1.89
C ALA A 58 31.76 -13.30 0.77
N GLN A 59 31.21 -12.53 -0.17
CA GLN A 59 32.01 -11.83 -1.20
C GLN A 59 32.97 -10.81 -0.60
N ASP A 60 32.58 -10.14 0.49
CA ASP A 60 33.46 -9.22 1.22
C ASP A 60 34.50 -9.94 2.10
N GLY A 61 34.48 -11.28 2.15
CA GLY A 61 35.29 -12.06 3.07
C GLY A 61 34.89 -11.88 4.54
N THR A 62 33.68 -11.36 4.79
CA THR A 62 33.16 -11.08 6.12
C THR A 62 32.17 -12.17 6.54
N VAL A 63 32.37 -12.72 7.74
CA VAL A 63 31.42 -13.67 8.33
C VAL A 63 30.56 -12.90 9.33
N LEU A 64 29.30 -12.66 8.96
CA LEU A 64 28.34 -11.99 9.83
C LEU A 64 27.90 -12.94 10.97
N PRO A 65 27.72 -12.45 12.21
CA PRO A 65 27.27 -13.26 13.34
C PRO A 65 25.94 -13.97 13.04
N GLU A 66 25.88 -15.28 13.32
CA GLU A 66 24.66 -16.08 13.12
C GLU A 66 23.45 -15.54 13.90
N GLU A 67 23.69 -14.87 15.03
CA GLU A 67 22.66 -14.19 15.85
C GLU A 67 21.86 -13.15 15.07
N LEU A 68 22.45 -12.48 14.06
CA LEU A 68 21.74 -11.55 13.17
C LEU A 68 20.69 -12.25 12.32
N PHE A 69 20.84 -13.57 12.11
CA PHE A 69 19.93 -14.41 11.34
C PHE A 69 19.01 -15.26 12.25
N VAL A 70 19.22 -15.23 13.58
CA VAL A 70 18.48 -16.03 14.59
C VAL A 70 17.50 -15.16 15.39
N THR A 71 17.69 -13.84 15.42
CA THR A 71 16.82 -12.89 16.14
C THR A 71 15.50 -12.59 15.40
N GLU A 72 14.88 -13.64 14.88
CA GLU A 72 13.50 -13.70 14.43
C GLU A 72 12.93 -15.03 14.93
N SER A 73 12.60 -15.14 16.22
CA SER A 73 11.89 -16.34 16.71
C SER A 73 10.89 -16.09 17.84
N SER A 74 10.68 -14.83 18.23
CA SER A 74 9.64 -14.48 19.22
C SER A 74 8.50 -13.63 18.66
N ASP A 75 8.69 -12.98 17.50
CA ASP A 75 7.60 -12.33 16.75
C ASP A 75 7.26 -13.06 15.42
N LEU A 76 7.94 -14.18 15.13
CA LEU A 76 7.60 -15.07 14.00
C LEU A 76 6.44 -16.02 14.29
N GLY A 77 5.72 -15.90 15.41
CA GLY A 77 4.54 -16.73 15.67
C GLY A 77 3.49 -16.61 14.56
N GLY A 78 3.35 -15.42 13.96
CA GLY A 78 2.52 -15.18 12.79
C GLY A 78 3.13 -15.66 11.47
N LEU A 79 4.46 -15.62 11.34
CA LEU A 79 5.20 -16.00 10.12
C LEU A 79 5.44 -17.51 10.01
N GLN A 80 5.56 -18.25 11.11
CA GLN A 80 5.73 -19.71 11.09
C GLN A 80 4.43 -20.42 10.70
N PHE A 81 3.27 -19.88 11.11
CA PHE A 81 1.96 -20.31 10.62
C PHE A 81 1.79 -20.01 9.12
N PHE A 82 2.38 -18.91 8.65
CA PHE A 82 2.34 -18.51 7.25
C PHE A 82 3.29 -19.33 6.35
N LEU A 83 4.49 -19.70 6.85
CA LEU A 83 5.45 -20.54 6.14
C LEU A 83 5.05 -22.04 6.10
N GLN A 84 4.21 -22.51 7.03
CA GLN A 84 3.55 -23.82 6.89
C GLN A 84 2.47 -23.84 5.80
N GLY A 85 2.08 -22.68 5.26
CA GLY A 85 1.33 -22.56 4.01
C GLY A 85 2.20 -22.69 2.75
N ALA A 86 3.53 -22.79 2.90
CA ALA A 86 4.50 -22.93 1.82
C ALA A 86 5.26 -24.29 1.85
N GLU A 87 4.75 -25.29 2.56
CA GLU A 87 5.02 -26.68 2.18
C GLU A 87 4.04 -27.02 1.05
N MET A 88 4.55 -27.16 -0.18
CA MET A 88 3.85 -27.97 -1.18
C MET A 88 3.75 -29.39 -0.64
N PRO A 89 2.54 -29.93 -0.36
CA PRO A 89 2.38 -31.36 -0.38
C PRO A 89 2.40 -31.76 -1.86
N GLU A 90 3.25 -32.73 -2.16
CA GLU A 90 3.10 -33.69 -3.24
C GLU A 90 1.68 -33.71 -3.85
N ALA A 91 1.64 -33.52 -5.18
CA ALA A 91 0.45 -33.52 -6.05
C ALA A 91 -0.84 -34.07 -5.42
N ALA A 92 -1.70 -33.16 -4.96
CA ALA A 92 -3.10 -33.42 -4.62
C ALA A 92 -4.01 -32.60 -5.56
N PRO A 93 -5.19 -33.13 -5.92
CA PRO A 93 -5.83 -32.89 -7.22
C PRO A 93 -6.24 -31.43 -7.42
N GLU A 94 -6.10 -30.94 -8.65
CA GLU A 94 -6.53 -29.62 -9.13
C GLU A 94 -7.92 -29.28 -8.57
N ARG A 95 -7.95 -28.42 -7.55
CA ARG A 95 -9.15 -27.64 -7.26
C ARG A 95 -9.18 -26.49 -8.26
N PRO A 96 -10.33 -26.19 -8.87
CA PRO A 96 -10.42 -25.11 -9.84
C PRO A 96 -9.95 -23.82 -9.17
N ALA A 97 -8.90 -23.20 -9.74
CA ALA A 97 -8.44 -21.89 -9.31
C ALA A 97 -9.62 -20.93 -9.46
N THR A 98 -10.16 -20.46 -8.33
CA THR A 98 -10.98 -19.26 -8.30
C THR A 98 -10.16 -18.15 -8.96
N PRO A 99 -10.71 -17.42 -9.94
CA PRO A 99 -10.01 -16.30 -10.55
C PRO A 99 -9.59 -15.31 -9.46
N ASP A 100 -8.33 -14.88 -9.52
CA ASP A 100 -7.77 -13.92 -8.58
C ASP A 100 -8.62 -12.63 -8.62
N PRO A 101 -9.32 -12.28 -7.51
CA PRO A 101 -10.23 -11.14 -7.47
C PRO A 101 -9.51 -9.80 -7.68
N ASP A 102 -8.19 -9.76 -7.53
CA ASP A 102 -7.38 -8.55 -7.62
C ASP A 102 -6.61 -8.44 -8.96
N ALA A 103 -6.76 -9.41 -9.88
CA ALA A 103 -6.02 -9.47 -11.15
C ALA A 103 -6.23 -8.25 -12.08
N ASN A 104 -7.30 -7.47 -11.89
CA ASN A 104 -7.62 -6.27 -12.68
C ASN A 104 -7.53 -4.96 -11.86
N LYS A 105 -7.15 -5.02 -10.58
CA LYS A 105 -7.08 -3.84 -9.72
C LYS A 105 -5.73 -3.16 -9.81
N HIS A 106 -5.71 -1.85 -9.55
CA HIS A 106 -4.45 -1.13 -9.44
C HIS A 106 -3.72 -1.56 -8.16
N ALA A 107 -2.39 -1.64 -8.18
CA ALA A 107 -1.61 -2.06 -7.00
C ALA A 107 -1.85 -1.15 -5.77
N PHE A 108 -2.14 0.13 -5.99
CA PHE A 108 -2.53 1.07 -4.93
C PHE A 108 -3.92 0.80 -4.34
N GLU A 109 -4.87 0.27 -5.12
CA GLU A 109 -6.18 -0.13 -4.62
C GLU A 109 -6.04 -1.35 -3.73
N VAL A 110 -5.27 -2.35 -4.15
CA VAL A 110 -4.98 -3.54 -3.34
C VAL A 110 -4.26 -3.16 -2.04
N PHE A 111 -3.31 -2.21 -2.13
CA PHE A 111 -2.64 -1.65 -0.96
C PHE A 111 -3.65 -1.04 0.03
N LEU A 112 -4.54 -0.17 -0.45
CA LEU A 112 -5.54 0.47 0.39
C LEU A 112 -6.58 -0.50 0.94
N ASP A 113 -7.06 -1.44 0.13
CA ASP A 113 -7.98 -2.49 0.55
C ASP A 113 -7.40 -3.27 1.74
N CYS A 114 -6.11 -3.60 1.72
CA CYS A 114 -5.43 -4.25 2.84
C CYS A 114 -5.32 -3.35 4.07
N ILE A 115 -4.93 -2.08 3.89
CA ILE A 115 -4.74 -1.14 5.00
C ILE A 115 -6.07 -0.79 5.66
N ALA A 116 -7.15 -0.66 4.89
CA ALA A 116 -8.48 -0.34 5.38
C ALA A 116 -9.13 -1.47 6.21
N MET A 117 -8.54 -2.67 6.23
CA MET A 117 -9.00 -3.77 7.10
C MET A 117 -8.78 -3.49 8.59
N ASP A 118 -7.86 -2.58 8.93
CA ASP A 118 -7.50 -2.28 10.31
C ASP A 118 -7.30 -0.77 10.50
N ASP A 119 -8.11 -0.17 11.39
CA ASP A 119 -8.06 1.26 11.69
C ASP A 119 -6.67 1.69 12.20
N GLY A 120 -5.95 0.81 12.90
CA GLY A 120 -4.58 1.04 13.36
C GLY A 120 -3.58 1.13 12.21
N LEU A 121 -3.74 0.31 11.16
CA LEU A 121 -2.93 0.40 9.94
C LEU A 121 -3.22 1.69 9.17
N VAL A 122 -4.47 2.15 9.12
CA VAL A 122 -4.82 3.45 8.52
C VAL A 122 -4.12 4.59 9.26
N GLN A 123 -4.16 4.59 10.60
CA GLN A 123 -3.45 5.59 11.41
C GLN A 123 -1.93 5.52 11.22
N TYR A 124 -1.37 4.31 11.18
CA TYR A 124 0.05 4.11 10.92
C TYR A 124 0.46 4.65 9.55
N LEU A 125 -0.32 4.36 8.50
CA LEU A 125 -0.09 4.87 7.16
C LEU A 125 -0.12 6.41 7.13
N ILE A 126 -1.08 7.03 7.82
CA ILE A 126 -1.17 8.49 7.95
C ILE A 126 0.11 9.06 8.56
N ASP A 127 0.61 8.47 9.65
CA ASP A 127 1.84 8.92 10.32
C ASP A 127 3.08 8.77 9.42
N VAL A 128 3.20 7.65 8.71
CA VAL A 128 4.27 7.40 7.73
C VAL A 128 4.25 8.46 6.63
N LEU A 129 3.08 8.74 6.06
CA LEU A 129 2.91 9.71 4.97
C LEU A 129 3.14 11.15 5.44
N LYS A 130 2.77 11.51 6.66
CA LYS A 130 3.07 12.84 7.23
C LYS A 130 4.57 13.09 7.40
N ARG A 131 5.33 12.04 7.73
CA ARG A 131 6.79 12.10 7.83
C ARG A 131 7.49 11.95 6.48
N MET A 132 6.76 11.55 5.43
CA MET A 132 7.31 11.09 4.16
C MET A 132 8.38 10.01 4.35
N ASP A 133 8.17 9.09 5.31
CA ASP A 133 9.11 8.01 5.58
C ASP A 133 8.99 6.91 4.53
N ARG A 134 9.78 7.04 3.46
CA ARG A 134 9.82 6.08 2.36
C ARG A 134 10.16 4.67 2.83
N LYS A 135 11.03 4.52 3.84
CA LYS A 135 11.48 3.20 4.34
C LYS A 135 10.32 2.45 5.01
N GLU A 136 9.53 3.15 5.83
CA GLU A 136 8.34 2.56 6.46
C GLU A 136 7.23 2.30 5.45
N PHE A 137 7.04 3.19 4.48
CA PHE A 137 6.05 3.00 3.41
C PHE A 137 6.36 1.78 2.54
N PHE A 138 7.61 1.61 2.10
CA PHE A 138 8.03 0.45 1.31
C PHE A 138 7.85 -0.87 2.07
N LYS A 139 8.13 -0.89 3.38
CA LYS A 139 7.85 -2.09 4.19
C LYS A 139 6.37 -2.42 4.19
N LEU A 140 5.53 -1.41 4.37
CA LEU A 140 4.09 -1.59 4.39
C LEU A 140 3.59 -2.09 3.03
N SER A 141 4.06 -1.50 1.93
CA SER A 141 3.69 -1.92 0.57
C SER A 141 4.16 -3.34 0.24
N GLN A 142 5.39 -3.72 0.62
CA GLN A 142 5.89 -5.06 0.41
C GLN A 142 5.07 -6.12 1.16
N ILE A 143 4.66 -5.83 2.39
CA ILE A 143 3.87 -6.76 3.21
C ILE A 143 2.50 -6.99 2.58
N THR A 144 1.86 -5.95 2.04
CA THR A 144 0.49 -6.04 1.51
C THR A 144 0.43 -6.46 0.04
N THR A 145 1.31 -5.94 -0.82
CA THR A 145 1.22 -6.12 -2.29
C THR A 145 2.41 -6.83 -2.90
N LYS A 146 3.49 -7.08 -2.12
CA LYS A 146 4.78 -7.59 -2.61
C LYS A 146 5.47 -6.67 -3.63
N LEU A 147 5.08 -5.40 -3.67
CA LEU A 147 5.63 -4.38 -4.57
C LEU A 147 6.27 -3.24 -3.77
N ASP A 148 7.29 -2.64 -4.36
CA ASP A 148 7.91 -1.40 -3.87
C ASP A 148 7.13 -0.21 -4.42
N LEU A 149 6.11 0.20 -3.68
CA LEU A 149 5.24 1.32 -4.07
C LEU A 149 5.86 2.64 -3.61
N ASP A 150 5.89 3.65 -4.48
CA ASP A 150 6.39 4.97 -4.10
C ASP A 150 5.30 5.80 -3.40
N PRO A 151 5.58 6.42 -2.23
CA PRO A 151 4.59 7.20 -1.50
C PRO A 151 4.14 8.48 -2.22
N GLU A 152 4.99 9.10 -3.05
CA GLU A 152 4.61 10.29 -3.84
C GLU A 152 3.69 9.88 -4.99
N GLU A 153 4.01 8.79 -5.69
CA GLU A 153 3.12 8.23 -6.73
C GLU A 153 1.78 7.78 -6.15
N PHE A 154 1.80 7.16 -4.96
CA PHE A 154 0.59 6.77 -4.24
C PHE A 154 -0.29 7.99 -3.91
N LEU A 155 0.30 9.05 -3.33
CA LEU A 155 -0.44 10.28 -3.02
C LEU A 155 -0.91 11.00 -4.28
N TYR A 156 -0.12 11.01 -5.35
CA TYR A 156 -0.49 11.56 -6.65
C TYR A 156 -1.71 10.83 -7.23
N TRP A 157 -1.69 9.51 -7.20
CA TRP A 157 -2.78 8.66 -7.68
C TRP A 157 -4.03 8.86 -6.84
N LEU A 158 -3.94 8.74 -5.51
CA LEU A 158 -5.08 8.86 -4.61
C LEU A 158 -5.70 10.26 -4.69
N GLY A 159 -4.85 11.29 -4.78
CA GLY A 159 -5.28 12.68 -4.93
C GLY A 159 -6.08 12.97 -6.19
N ARG A 160 -5.95 12.14 -7.23
CA ARG A 160 -6.62 12.27 -8.53
C ARG A 160 -7.45 11.04 -8.91
N ARG A 161 -7.79 10.20 -7.93
CA ARG A 161 -8.45 8.91 -8.16
C ARG A 161 -9.74 9.04 -9.00
N GLU A 162 -10.45 10.15 -8.84
CA GLU A 162 -11.68 10.49 -9.53
C GLU A 162 -11.48 10.78 -11.03
N LEU A 163 -10.29 11.20 -11.46
CA LEU A 163 -10.00 11.48 -12.88
C LEU A 163 -9.90 10.21 -13.72
N TYR A 164 -9.69 9.06 -13.07
CA TYR A 164 -9.66 7.74 -13.70
C TYR A 164 -11.04 7.07 -13.70
N ALA A 165 -12.05 7.71 -13.09
CA ALA A 165 -13.39 7.16 -12.96
C ALA A 165 -14.36 7.71 -14.04
N GLY A 166 -15.56 7.13 -14.11
CA GLY A 166 -16.63 7.63 -14.97
C GLY A 166 -17.23 8.94 -14.44
N GLU A 167 -17.97 9.67 -15.29
CA GLU A 167 -18.54 10.99 -14.96
C GLU A 167 -19.38 11.01 -13.67
N GLU A 168 -20.15 9.94 -13.40
CA GLU A 168 -20.98 9.85 -12.19
C GLU A 168 -20.14 9.74 -10.92
N GLU A 169 -19.06 8.95 -10.95
CA GLU A 169 -18.17 8.78 -9.81
C GLU A 169 -17.34 10.05 -9.58
N GLN A 170 -16.88 10.67 -10.67
CA GLN A 170 -16.16 11.94 -10.60
C GLN A 170 -17.01 13.06 -10.00
N ALA A 171 -18.28 13.16 -10.41
CA ALA A 171 -19.23 14.10 -9.84
C ALA A 171 -19.46 13.82 -8.35
N CYS A 172 -19.63 12.55 -7.97
CA CYS A 172 -19.80 12.14 -6.58
C CYS A 172 -18.60 12.53 -5.71
N ALA A 173 -17.39 12.15 -6.13
CA ALA A 173 -16.16 12.47 -5.43
C ALA A 173 -16.00 13.98 -5.22
N ALA A 174 -16.22 14.79 -6.26
CA ALA A 174 -16.08 16.24 -6.18
C ALA A 174 -17.13 16.88 -5.24
N MET A 175 -18.39 16.47 -5.33
CA MET A 175 -19.47 17.01 -4.51
C MET A 175 -19.32 16.64 -3.04
N MET A 176 -19.00 15.37 -2.76
CA MET A 176 -18.86 14.87 -1.39
C MET A 176 -17.57 15.36 -0.73
N ASP A 177 -16.43 15.41 -1.44
CA ASP A 177 -15.21 16.01 -0.89
C ASP A 177 -15.44 17.47 -0.50
N HIS A 178 -16.12 18.26 -1.35
CA HIS A 178 -16.43 19.65 -1.02
C HIS A 178 -17.34 19.77 0.20
N ALA A 179 -18.43 18.99 0.25
CA ALA A 179 -19.36 19.02 1.37
C ALA A 179 -18.70 18.57 2.69
N LEU A 180 -17.90 17.50 2.66
CA LEU A 180 -17.24 16.95 3.84
C LEU A 180 -16.11 17.85 4.34
N LEU A 181 -15.32 18.45 3.45
CA LEU A 181 -14.30 19.44 3.82
C LEU A 181 -14.95 20.68 4.46
N ARG A 182 -16.05 21.19 3.88
CA ARG A 182 -16.80 22.30 4.47
C ARG A 182 -17.32 21.95 5.87
N LEU A 183 -17.91 20.77 6.07
CA LEU A 183 -18.36 20.32 7.39
C LEU A 183 -17.21 20.23 8.39
N ALA A 184 -16.03 19.78 7.96
CA ALA A 184 -14.84 19.73 8.80
C ALA A 184 -14.35 21.14 9.17
N GLU A 185 -14.35 22.09 8.23
CA GLU A 185 -14.04 23.51 8.48
C GLU A 185 -15.05 24.17 9.43
N GLU A 186 -16.33 23.78 9.35
CA GLU A 186 -17.38 24.19 10.29
C GLU A 186 -17.27 23.52 11.67
N GLY A 187 -16.32 22.60 11.86
CA GLY A 187 -16.10 21.87 13.11
C GLY A 187 -17.10 20.73 13.38
N ARG A 188 -17.92 20.35 12.39
CA ARG A 188 -18.93 19.27 12.48
C ARG A 188 -18.31 17.90 12.21
N LEU A 189 -17.25 17.56 12.94
CA LEU A 189 -16.50 16.31 12.74
C LEU A 189 -17.30 15.06 13.09
N ASP A 190 -18.28 15.17 13.99
CA ASP A 190 -19.25 14.12 14.33
C ASP A 190 -20.12 13.76 13.12
N VAL A 191 -20.57 14.76 12.36
CA VAL A 191 -21.34 14.58 11.12
C VAL A 191 -20.47 13.96 10.03
N VAL A 192 -19.24 14.44 9.88
CA VAL A 192 -18.27 13.86 8.93
C VAL A 192 -18.03 12.38 9.25
N ALA A 193 -17.77 12.04 10.51
CA ALA A 193 -17.56 10.66 10.93
C ALA A 193 -18.80 9.77 10.67
N ALA A 194 -20.00 10.28 10.93
CA ALA A 194 -21.24 9.55 10.65
C ALA A 194 -21.43 9.31 9.14
N LEU A 195 -21.12 10.29 8.30
CA LEU A 195 -21.18 10.16 6.84
C LEU A 195 -20.16 9.14 6.32
N LEU A 196 -18.92 9.18 6.81
CA LEU A 196 -17.88 8.20 6.45
C LEU A 196 -18.21 6.78 6.92
N SER A 197 -18.98 6.66 7.99
CA SER A 197 -19.48 5.37 8.50
C SER A 197 -20.70 4.83 7.72
N GLY A 198 -21.21 5.59 6.75
CA GLY A 198 -22.42 5.22 6.01
C GLY A 198 -23.72 5.41 6.79
N ASP A 199 -23.83 6.41 7.67
CA ASP A 199 -25.12 6.70 8.30
C ASP A 199 -26.09 7.36 7.30
N GLN A 200 -27.05 6.58 6.83
CA GLN A 200 -28.05 7.03 5.85
C GLN A 200 -28.83 8.25 6.32
N LYS A 201 -29.21 8.31 7.61
CA LYS A 201 -30.01 9.44 8.13
C LYS A 201 -29.24 10.75 8.08
N THR A 202 -27.96 10.71 8.42
CA THR A 202 -27.07 11.85 8.35
C THR A 202 -26.90 12.31 6.91
N PHE A 203 -26.75 11.39 5.95
CA PHE A 203 -26.71 11.73 4.53
C PHE A 203 -28.01 12.37 4.03
N GLU A 204 -29.17 11.82 4.38
CA GLU A 204 -30.46 12.38 3.98
C GLU A 204 -30.71 13.78 4.54
N ALA A 205 -30.28 14.04 5.78
CA ALA A 205 -30.29 15.37 6.37
C ALA A 205 -29.35 16.32 5.62
N LEU A 206 -28.11 15.89 5.37
CA LEU A 206 -27.13 16.66 4.62
C LEU A 206 -27.66 17.04 3.22
N ARG A 207 -28.29 16.10 2.51
CA ARG A 207 -28.85 16.34 1.17
C ARG A 207 -29.89 17.46 1.14
N CYS A 208 -30.60 17.69 2.24
CA CYS A 208 -31.58 18.77 2.36
C CYS A 208 -30.95 20.13 2.67
N GLU A 209 -29.78 20.14 3.33
CA GLU A 209 -29.13 21.34 3.87
C GLU A 209 -27.96 21.83 3.01
N ALA A 210 -27.22 20.90 2.40
CA ALA A 210 -25.97 21.17 1.71
C ALA A 210 -26.23 21.77 0.32
N PRO A 211 -25.71 22.97 0.02
CA PRO A 211 -25.87 23.59 -1.29
C PRO A 211 -25.29 22.73 -2.42
N GLU A 212 -24.31 21.89 -2.11
CA GLU A 212 -23.69 20.95 -3.04
C GLU A 212 -24.65 19.84 -3.50
N LEU A 213 -25.57 19.41 -2.64
CA LEU A 213 -26.41 18.23 -2.85
C LEU A 213 -27.89 18.55 -3.07
N VAL A 214 -28.37 19.69 -2.57
CA VAL A 214 -29.80 20.07 -2.59
C VAL A 214 -30.38 20.18 -4.01
N HIS A 215 -29.54 20.50 -5.00
CA HIS A 215 -29.92 20.61 -6.40
C HIS A 215 -29.55 19.39 -7.25
N ALA A 216 -29.02 18.33 -6.64
CA ALA A 216 -28.58 17.11 -7.31
C ALA A 216 -29.58 15.97 -7.05
N PRO A 217 -30.61 15.79 -7.90
CA PRO A 217 -31.59 14.71 -7.72
C PRO A 217 -30.97 13.31 -7.83
N VAL A 218 -29.81 13.19 -8.48
CA VAL A 218 -29.04 11.94 -8.61
C VAL A 218 -28.32 11.53 -7.31
N ALA A 219 -28.13 12.46 -6.37
CA ALA A 219 -27.38 12.23 -5.13
C ALA A 219 -28.21 11.47 -4.08
N THR A 220 -28.61 10.25 -4.41
CA THR A 220 -29.26 9.32 -3.48
C THR A 220 -28.22 8.69 -2.54
N TYR A 221 -28.69 8.05 -1.48
CA TYR A 221 -27.80 7.34 -0.56
C TYR A 221 -27.06 6.19 -1.27
N ASP A 222 -27.75 5.41 -2.11
CA ASP A 222 -27.12 4.32 -2.88
C ASP A 222 -26.03 4.85 -3.83
N TRP A 223 -26.28 6.01 -4.47
CA TRP A 223 -25.28 6.67 -5.31
C TRP A 223 -24.06 7.10 -4.50
N TYR A 224 -24.27 7.65 -3.30
CA TYR A 224 -23.19 8.00 -2.38
C TYR A 224 -22.38 6.77 -1.95
N VAL A 225 -23.04 5.67 -1.59
CA VAL A 225 -22.36 4.43 -1.19
C VAL A 225 -21.50 3.90 -2.34
N GLN A 226 -22.12 3.70 -3.51
CA GLN A 226 -21.47 3.09 -4.66
C GLN A 226 -20.30 3.91 -5.22
N HIS A 227 -20.45 5.23 -5.25
CA HIS A 227 -19.49 6.12 -5.93
C HIS A 227 -18.57 6.88 -4.97
N TYR A 228 -18.82 6.85 -3.66
CA TYR A 228 -17.96 7.47 -2.66
C TYR A 228 -17.46 6.49 -1.61
N LEU A 229 -18.35 5.87 -0.83
CA LEU A 229 -17.96 5.04 0.31
C LEU A 229 -17.23 3.76 -0.07
N ASP A 230 -17.69 3.07 -1.11
CA ASP A 230 -17.10 1.82 -1.61
C ASP A 230 -15.83 2.05 -2.43
N ARG A 231 -15.28 3.27 -2.39
CA ARG A 231 -14.10 3.73 -3.13
C ARG A 231 -13.02 4.21 -2.16
N ASP A 232 -11.89 4.65 -2.70
CA ASP A 232 -10.74 5.14 -1.91
C ASP A 232 -10.92 6.55 -1.33
N TYR A 233 -12.01 7.25 -1.67
CA TYR A 233 -12.24 8.65 -1.30
C TYR A 233 -12.38 8.91 0.22
N PRO A 234 -13.05 8.05 1.02
CA PRO A 234 -13.07 8.15 2.48
C PRO A 234 -11.67 8.20 3.08
N ILE A 235 -10.78 7.28 2.66
CA ILE A 235 -9.40 7.23 3.14
C ILE A 235 -8.64 8.50 2.73
N ARG A 236 -8.82 8.96 1.49
CA ARG A 236 -8.26 10.24 1.03
C ARG A 236 -8.67 11.40 1.93
N LEU A 237 -9.96 11.51 2.25
CA LEU A 237 -10.45 12.57 3.12
C LEU A 237 -9.85 12.46 4.53
N ILE A 238 -9.87 11.27 5.12
CA ILE A 238 -9.28 11.01 6.46
C ILE A 238 -7.81 11.45 6.47
N MET A 239 -7.03 11.10 5.44
CA MET A 239 -5.64 11.52 5.30
C MET A 239 -5.48 13.04 5.27
N ARG A 240 -6.30 13.74 4.47
CA ARG A 240 -6.30 15.22 4.40
C ARG A 240 -6.62 15.85 5.75
N LEU A 241 -7.66 15.38 6.44
CA LEU A 241 -8.06 15.88 7.75
C LEU A 241 -6.99 15.66 8.82
N ASN A 242 -6.16 14.62 8.69
CA ASN A 242 -5.05 14.34 9.59
C ASN A 242 -3.72 15.04 9.22
N GLY A 243 -3.73 15.87 8.18
CA GLY A 243 -2.61 16.73 7.77
C GLY A 243 -1.62 16.08 6.80
N VAL A 244 -2.00 15.00 6.12
CA VAL A 244 -1.22 14.46 4.98
C VAL A 244 -1.30 15.45 3.82
N LYS A 245 -0.15 15.81 3.25
CA LYS A 245 -0.07 16.70 2.09
C LYS A 245 -0.15 15.90 0.80
N PHE A 246 -1.10 16.25 -0.05
CA PHE A 246 -1.20 15.70 -1.39
C PHE A 246 -0.43 16.61 -2.37
N PRO A 247 0.24 16.05 -3.38
CA PRO A 247 0.87 16.83 -4.43
C PRO A 247 -0.19 17.52 -5.31
N ASP A 248 0.11 18.75 -5.74
CA ASP A 248 -0.73 19.54 -6.66
C ASP A 248 -0.82 18.94 -8.06
#